data_AF-A0A538DIS4-F1
#
_entry.id   AF-A0A538DIS4-F1
#
_cell.length_a   1.000
_cell.length_b   1.000
_cell.length_c   1.000
_cell.angle_alpha   90.00
_cell.angle_beta   90.00
_cell.angle_gamma   90.00
#
_symmetry.space_group_name_H-M   'P 1'
#
loop_
_entity.id
_entity.type
_entity.pdbx_description
1 polymer ?
#
loop_
_entity_poly.entity_id
_entity_poly.type
_entity_poly.pdbx_seq_one_letter_code
_entity_poly.pdbx_strand_id
1 'polypeptide(L)'
;MHLYGFIVGTDRGGPPMARIEPIPYEDLDDESRGRIEAGRATGMYTTPLPLQIVAHSKVALRAMDESYKAQFHCGALDDRLHELVRLRSAQLGACEPCSMSRKDETVTEDQVACLVDPDPSVFSRREVLALQFVDLLATDHHAVDDDTFRQLATEFSAEEIVELGWICASAIGVHRFMHALDVLGDGEAIVRTSEHGMKRGHD
;
A
#
# COMPACT_ATOMS: atom_id res chain seq x y z
N MET A 1 -14.55 47.87 12.03
CA MET A 1 -15.63 47.21 12.78
C MET A 1 -16.01 45.95 12.02
N HIS A 2 -15.56 44.81 12.54
CA HIS A 2 -15.88 43.47 12.06
C HIS A 2 -17.38 43.23 12.08
N LEU A 3 -17.85 42.35 11.18
CA LEU A 3 -18.68 41.18 11.52
C LEU A 3 -18.86 40.33 10.25
N TYR A 4 -17.92 39.39 10.05
CA TYR A 4 -18.13 38.21 9.22
C TYR A 4 -19.15 37.32 9.93
N GLY A 5 -20.36 37.22 9.40
CA GLY A 5 -21.35 36.24 9.83
C GLY A 5 -21.11 34.93 9.10
N PHE A 6 -20.28 34.05 9.66
CA PHE A 6 -20.21 32.66 9.26
C PHE A 6 -21.51 31.98 9.74
N ILE A 7 -22.39 31.64 8.81
CA ILE A 7 -23.50 30.73 9.09
C ILE A 7 -22.87 29.34 9.23
N VAL A 8 -22.87 28.85 10.46
CA VAL A 8 -22.46 27.50 10.85
C VAL A 8 -23.43 26.51 10.20
N GLY A 9 -23.01 25.91 9.09
CA GLY A 9 -23.71 24.81 8.45
C GLY A 9 -23.37 23.49 9.15
N THR A 10 -24.36 22.94 9.85
CA THR A 10 -24.55 21.52 10.22
C THR A 10 -23.36 20.75 10.78
N ASP A 11 -23.48 20.45 12.07
CA ASP A 11 -22.94 19.27 12.77
C ASP A 11 -22.52 18.11 11.82
N ARG A 12 -21.21 17.88 11.67
CA ARG A 12 -20.64 16.71 10.97
C ARG A 12 -19.71 15.94 11.92
N GLY A 13 -20.29 15.34 12.96
CA GLY A 13 -19.60 14.44 13.88
C GLY A 13 -19.83 12.96 13.54
N GLY A 14 -19.14 12.41 12.52
CA GLY A 14 -19.21 10.97 12.22
C GLY A 14 -17.89 10.40 11.65
N PRO A 15 -17.43 9.21 12.07
CA PRO A 15 -16.33 8.48 11.42
C PRO A 15 -16.90 7.46 10.39
N PRO A 16 -16.10 6.77 9.58
CA PRO A 16 -15.30 7.22 8.42
C PRO A 16 -15.87 6.79 7.05
N MET A 17 -15.92 7.73 6.10
CA MET A 17 -15.13 7.87 4.86
C MET A 17 -14.21 6.70 4.39
N ALA A 18 -14.80 5.53 4.20
CA ALA A 18 -14.31 4.44 3.34
C ALA A 18 -15.51 3.56 2.97
N ARG A 19 -15.47 2.79 1.88
CA ARG A 19 -16.59 1.91 1.48
C ARG A 19 -16.98 0.92 2.57
N ILE A 20 -16.01 0.49 3.39
CA ILE A 20 -16.23 -0.29 4.60
C ILE A 20 -15.81 0.59 5.78
N GLU A 21 -16.71 0.78 6.74
CA GLU A 21 -16.46 1.54 7.96
C GLU A 21 -15.23 0.97 8.71
N PRO A 22 -14.15 1.74 8.89
CA PRO A 22 -13.03 1.30 9.73
C PRO A 22 -13.46 1.03 11.17
N ILE A 23 -12.95 -0.05 11.77
CA ILE A 23 -13.12 -0.30 13.21
C ILE A 23 -12.49 0.88 13.98
N PRO A 24 -13.21 1.55 14.90
CA PRO A 24 -12.61 2.58 15.75
C PRO A 24 -11.33 2.07 16.42
N TYR A 25 -10.29 2.91 16.51
CA TYR A 25 -8.98 2.43 16.94
C TYR A 25 -9.03 1.86 18.36
N GLU A 26 -9.83 2.46 19.24
CA GLU A 26 -10.13 2.00 20.59
C GLU A 26 -10.83 0.64 20.64
N ASP A 27 -11.57 0.27 19.60
CA ASP A 27 -12.36 -0.96 19.52
C ASP A 27 -11.60 -2.13 18.87
N LEU A 28 -10.39 -1.89 18.37
CA LEU A 28 -9.51 -2.96 17.86
C LEU A 28 -9.16 -3.96 18.96
N ASP A 29 -9.21 -5.25 18.64
CA ASP A 29 -8.72 -6.29 19.53
C ASP A 29 -7.20 -6.24 19.70
N ASP A 30 -6.70 -6.79 20.81
CA ASP A 30 -5.30 -6.68 21.21
C ASP A 30 -4.31 -7.20 20.15
N GLU A 31 -4.66 -8.28 19.43
CA GLU A 31 -3.80 -8.82 18.37
C GLU A 31 -3.70 -7.82 17.20
N SER A 32 -4.85 -7.34 16.70
CA SER A 32 -4.90 -6.40 15.59
C SER A 32 -4.19 -5.08 15.93
N ARG A 33 -4.44 -4.54 17.13
CA ARG A 33 -3.77 -3.34 17.63
C ARG A 33 -2.27 -3.54 17.73
N GLY A 34 -1.82 -4.65 18.33
CA GLY A 34 -0.40 -4.95 18.49
C GLY A 34 0.35 -5.06 17.16
N ARG A 35 -0.27 -5.66 16.13
CA ARG A 35 0.31 -5.71 14.76
C ARG A 35 0.48 -4.32 14.16
N ILE A 36 -0.57 -3.49 14.24
CA ILE A 36 -0.54 -2.12 13.70
C ILE A 36 0.52 -1.29 14.42
N GLU A 37 0.60 -1.37 15.74
CA GLU A 37 1.59 -0.64 16.54
C GLU A 37 3.02 -1.07 16.23
N ALA A 38 3.27 -2.39 16.13
CA ALA A 38 4.58 -2.91 15.75
C ALA A 38 5.00 -2.43 14.35
N GLY A 39 4.11 -2.52 13.36
CA GLY A 39 4.43 -2.06 12.01
C GLY A 39 4.64 -0.54 11.94
N ARG A 40 3.91 0.25 12.72
CA ARG A 40 4.15 1.71 12.84
C ARG A 40 5.49 2.03 13.49
N ALA A 41 5.87 1.29 14.54
CA ALA A 41 7.15 1.49 15.22
C ALA A 41 8.36 1.25 14.29
N THR A 42 8.20 0.38 13.29
CA THR A 42 9.22 0.11 12.27
C THR A 42 9.16 1.02 11.04
N GLY A 43 8.11 1.84 10.87
CA GLY A 43 7.87 2.63 9.65
C GLY A 43 7.16 1.87 8.51
N MET A 44 6.98 0.56 8.64
CA MET A 44 6.23 -0.29 7.69
C MET A 44 4.80 0.20 7.47
N TYR A 45 4.13 0.69 8.51
CA TYR A 45 2.82 1.36 8.41
C TYR A 45 2.93 2.85 8.75
N THR A 46 2.42 3.72 7.86
CA THR A 46 2.41 5.17 8.08
C THR A 46 1.16 5.62 8.84
N THR A 47 0.00 5.04 8.49
CA THR A 47 -1.30 5.38 9.09
C THR A 47 -2.03 4.09 9.48
N PRO A 48 -2.78 4.06 10.59
CA PRO A 48 -3.58 2.90 10.99
C PRO A 48 -4.88 2.75 10.18
N LEU A 49 -5.34 3.80 9.48
CA LEU A 49 -6.69 3.85 8.92
C LEU A 49 -7.02 2.70 7.93
N PRO A 50 -6.16 2.36 6.94
CA PRO A 50 -6.42 1.20 6.07
C PRO A 50 -6.44 -0.12 6.86
N LEU A 51 -5.59 -0.23 7.88
CA LEU A 51 -5.47 -1.43 8.71
C LEU A 51 -6.69 -1.63 9.61
N GLN A 52 -7.33 -0.54 10.05
CA GLN A 52 -8.60 -0.58 10.77
C GLN A 52 -9.75 -1.18 9.95
N ILE A 53 -9.69 -1.07 8.61
CA ILE A 53 -10.64 -1.75 7.71
C ILE A 53 -10.26 -3.21 7.55
N VAL A 54 -8.98 -3.50 7.29
CA VAL A 54 -8.51 -4.89 7.12
C VAL A 54 -8.72 -5.71 8.40
N ALA A 55 -8.67 -5.08 9.57
CA ALA A 55 -8.91 -5.69 10.89
C ALA A 55 -10.30 -6.30 11.07
N HIS A 56 -11.27 -5.99 10.20
CA HIS A 56 -12.54 -6.74 10.13
C HIS A 56 -12.32 -8.24 9.88
N SER A 57 -11.19 -8.62 9.28
CA SER A 57 -10.75 -10.01 9.15
C SER A 57 -9.36 -10.19 9.73
N LYS A 58 -9.28 -10.87 10.89
CA LYS A 58 -8.00 -11.24 11.52
C LYS A 58 -7.10 -12.05 10.58
N VAL A 59 -7.70 -12.90 9.75
CA VAL A 59 -6.98 -13.69 8.75
C VAL A 59 -6.33 -12.77 7.72
N ALA A 60 -7.08 -11.79 7.20
CA ALA A 60 -6.56 -10.84 6.21
C ALA A 60 -5.47 -9.95 6.81
N LEU A 61 -5.70 -9.39 8.01
CA LEU A 61 -4.73 -8.52 8.67
C LEU A 61 -3.43 -9.28 8.96
N ARG A 62 -3.53 -10.50 9.49
CA ARG A 62 -2.36 -11.35 9.74
C ARG A 62 -1.62 -11.69 8.45
N ALA A 63 -2.34 -12.12 7.41
CA ALA A 63 -1.69 -12.48 6.14
C ALA A 63 -0.93 -11.31 5.51
N MET A 64 -1.54 -10.13 5.50
CA MET A 64 -0.89 -8.91 5.01
C MET A 64 0.31 -8.52 5.87
N ASP A 65 0.16 -8.54 7.19
CA ASP A 65 1.20 -8.13 8.13
C ASP A 65 2.42 -9.04 8.10
N GLU A 66 2.23 -10.36 8.11
CA GLU A 66 3.35 -11.31 8.00
C GLU A 66 4.03 -11.21 6.63
N SER A 67 3.28 -11.00 5.54
CA SER A 67 3.87 -10.80 4.21
C SER A 67 4.71 -9.53 4.15
N TYR A 68 4.25 -8.42 4.74
CA TYR A 68 5.01 -7.17 4.73
C TYR A 68 6.24 -7.28 5.62
N LYS A 69 6.12 -7.85 6.82
CA LYS A 69 7.27 -8.08 7.73
C LYS A 69 8.35 -8.93 7.10
N ALA A 70 7.97 -9.94 6.31
CA ALA A 70 8.93 -10.81 5.63
C ALA A 70 9.76 -10.06 4.57
N GLN A 71 9.25 -8.94 4.02
CA GLN A 71 9.88 -8.21 2.92
C GLN A 71 10.54 -6.89 3.38
N PHE A 72 10.02 -6.27 4.43
CA PHE A 72 10.44 -4.94 4.89
C PHE A 72 11.82 -5.01 5.56
N HIS A 73 12.84 -4.41 4.95
CA HIS A 73 14.24 -4.41 5.39
C HIS A 73 14.91 -5.78 5.55
N CYS A 74 14.35 -6.83 4.94
CA CYS A 74 14.78 -8.22 5.16
C CYS A 74 15.11 -9.01 3.88
N GLY A 75 14.99 -8.40 2.70
CA GLY A 75 15.22 -9.04 1.41
C GLY A 75 16.64 -8.88 0.86
N ALA A 76 16.92 -9.60 -0.23
CA ALA A 76 18.10 -9.42 -1.08
C ALA A 76 18.05 -8.10 -1.88
N LEU A 77 16.85 -7.58 -2.17
CA LEU A 77 16.67 -6.26 -2.76
C LEU A 77 16.88 -5.15 -1.73
N ASP A 78 17.56 -4.08 -2.13
CA ASP A 78 17.75 -2.91 -1.28
C ASP A 78 16.44 -2.12 -1.08
N ASP A 79 16.37 -1.38 0.04
CA ASP A 79 15.18 -0.65 0.47
C ASP A 79 14.73 0.41 -0.53
N ARG A 80 15.68 1.06 -1.20
CA ARG A 80 15.41 2.07 -2.21
C ARG A 80 14.69 1.46 -3.41
N LEU A 81 15.19 0.34 -3.93
CA LEU A 81 14.56 -0.34 -5.06
C LEU A 81 13.16 -0.85 -4.70
N HIS A 82 12.98 -1.39 -3.49
CA HIS A 82 11.67 -1.77 -2.98
C HIS A 82 10.72 -0.57 -2.98
N GLU A 83 11.16 0.58 -2.44
CA GLU A 83 10.33 1.79 -2.37
C GLU A 83 9.95 2.32 -3.76
N LEU A 84 10.88 2.31 -4.73
CA LEU A 84 10.61 2.74 -6.11
C LEU A 84 9.51 1.88 -6.76
N VAL A 85 9.62 0.55 -6.65
CA VAL A 85 8.63 -0.40 -7.18
C VAL A 85 7.28 -0.21 -6.48
N ARG A 86 7.28 -0.05 -5.16
CA ARG A 86 6.04 0.18 -4.39
C ARG A 86 5.37 1.48 -4.79
N LEU A 87 6.11 2.58 -4.91
CA LEU A 87 5.58 3.89 -5.33
C LEU A 87 5.03 3.84 -6.76
N ARG A 88 5.75 3.20 -7.68
CA ARG A 88 5.28 3.02 -9.05
C ARG A 88 3.98 2.20 -9.11
N SER A 89 3.92 1.11 -8.35
CA SER A 89 2.70 0.30 -8.20
C SER A 89 1.54 1.13 -7.62
N ALA A 90 1.80 2.01 -6.65
CA ALA A 90 0.78 2.89 -6.07
C ALA A 90 0.22 3.89 -7.09
N GLN A 91 1.07 4.44 -7.97
CA GLN A 91 0.64 5.28 -9.09
C GLN A 91 -0.25 4.50 -10.08
N LEU A 92 0.17 3.29 -10.48
CA LEU A 92 -0.58 2.42 -11.38
C LEU A 92 -1.94 1.98 -10.79
N GLY A 93 -1.99 1.76 -9.48
CA GLY A 93 -3.20 1.40 -8.75
C GLY A 93 -4.08 2.58 -8.37
N ALA A 94 -3.67 3.82 -8.67
CA ALA A 94 -4.32 5.05 -8.19
C ALA A 94 -4.64 5.03 -6.68
N CYS A 95 -3.76 4.43 -5.88
CA CYS A 95 -3.93 4.34 -4.43
C CYS A 95 -3.37 5.59 -3.75
N GLU A 96 -4.20 6.62 -3.56
CA GLU A 96 -3.81 7.87 -2.90
C GLU A 96 -3.13 7.68 -1.52
N PRO A 97 -3.66 6.89 -0.56
CA PRO A 97 -3.00 6.70 0.73
C PRO A 97 -1.64 6.00 0.59
N CYS A 98 -1.49 5.12 -0.40
CA CYS A 98 -0.23 4.43 -0.68
C CYS A 98 0.79 5.37 -1.31
N SER A 99 0.37 6.24 -2.23
CA SER A 99 1.21 7.22 -2.90
C SER A 99 1.74 8.31 -1.96
N MET A 100 1.00 8.63 -0.89
CA MET A 100 1.45 9.56 0.16
C MET A 100 2.37 8.92 1.21
N SER A 101 2.39 7.59 1.29
CA SER A 101 3.27 6.88 2.22
C SER A 101 4.72 6.97 1.71
N ARG A 102 5.66 7.24 2.61
CA ARG A 102 7.11 7.21 2.36
C ARG A 102 7.74 6.13 3.22
N LYS A 103 8.52 5.23 2.61
CA LYS A 103 9.25 4.14 3.30
C LYS A 103 10.75 4.29 3.23
N ASP A 104 11.25 5.06 2.28
CA ASP A 104 12.65 5.38 2.13
C ASP A 104 12.81 6.88 1.80
N GLU A 105 13.59 7.60 2.60
CA GLU A 105 13.78 9.05 2.47
C GLU A 105 14.74 9.42 1.31
N THR A 106 15.45 8.46 0.74
CA THR A 106 16.36 8.68 -0.40
C THR A 106 15.62 8.86 -1.72
N VAL A 107 14.34 8.44 -1.80
CA VAL A 107 13.51 8.63 -2.99
C VAL A 107 12.82 10.00 -2.89
N THR A 108 13.26 10.95 -3.72
CA THR A 108 12.75 12.33 -3.70
C THR A 108 11.44 12.47 -4.46
N GLU A 109 10.64 13.50 -4.15
CA GLU A 109 9.40 13.79 -4.90
C GLU A 109 9.64 13.98 -6.41
N ASP A 110 10.75 14.60 -6.79
CA ASP A 110 11.13 14.77 -8.19
C ASP A 110 11.38 13.42 -8.87
N GLN A 111 12.00 12.46 -8.16
CA GLN A 111 12.14 11.09 -8.66
C GLN A 111 10.79 10.39 -8.77
N VAL A 112 9.90 10.57 -7.77
CA VAL A 112 8.53 10.00 -7.81
C VAL A 112 7.75 10.50 -9.02
N ALA A 113 7.87 11.78 -9.36
CA ALA A 113 7.21 12.37 -10.53
C ALA A 113 7.68 11.76 -11.86
N CYS A 114 8.92 11.24 -11.91
CA CYS A 114 9.52 10.66 -13.11
C CYS A 114 9.36 9.13 -13.23
N LEU A 115 8.72 8.43 -12.27
CA LEU A 115 8.67 6.95 -12.30
C LEU A 115 7.92 6.37 -13.50
N VAL A 116 7.01 7.13 -14.13
CA VAL A 116 6.28 6.71 -15.34
C VAL A 116 7.21 6.60 -16.56
N ASP A 117 8.24 7.45 -16.62
CA ASP A 117 9.22 7.51 -17.70
C ASP A 117 10.61 7.74 -17.08
N PRO A 118 11.23 6.68 -16.51
CA PRO A 118 12.41 6.83 -15.69
C PRO A 118 13.62 7.24 -16.54
N ASP A 119 14.11 8.46 -16.32
CA ASP A 119 15.31 9.00 -16.97
C ASP A 119 16.57 8.18 -16.59
N PRO A 120 17.29 7.59 -17.56
CA PRO A 120 18.54 6.87 -17.30
C PRO A 120 19.68 7.72 -16.69
N SER A 121 19.56 9.04 -16.69
CA SER A 121 20.50 9.94 -16.00
C SER A 121 20.20 10.07 -14.49
N VAL A 122 18.98 9.71 -14.07
CA VAL A 122 18.50 9.78 -12.68
C VAL A 122 18.44 8.40 -12.03
N PHE A 123 18.04 7.37 -12.81
CA PHE A 123 17.89 6.00 -12.35
C PHE A 123 18.96 5.10 -12.97
N SER A 124 19.52 4.21 -12.16
CA SER A 124 20.40 3.14 -12.60
C SER A 124 19.68 2.18 -13.55
N ARG A 125 20.45 1.44 -14.36
CA ARG A 125 19.90 0.38 -15.23
C ARG A 125 19.05 -0.63 -14.44
N ARG A 126 19.52 -1.02 -13.25
CA ARG A 126 18.83 -1.93 -12.34
C ARG A 126 17.46 -1.37 -11.90
N GLU A 127 17.40 -0.11 -11.49
CA GLU A 127 16.14 0.56 -11.12
C GLU A 127 15.18 0.69 -12.31
N VAL A 128 15.67 1.07 -13.49
CA VAL A 128 14.85 1.17 -14.71
C VAL A 128 14.23 -0.17 -15.06
N LEU A 129 14.99 -1.27 -15.00
CA LEU A 129 14.47 -2.61 -15.28
C LEU A 129 13.39 -3.04 -14.27
N ALA A 130 13.56 -2.74 -12.99
CA ALA A 130 12.55 -3.03 -11.97
C ALA A 130 11.26 -2.23 -12.20
N LEU A 131 11.37 -0.95 -12.57
CA LEU A 131 10.24 -0.09 -12.89
C LEU A 131 9.48 -0.57 -14.14
N GLN A 132 10.21 -0.92 -15.20
CA GLN A 132 9.63 -1.51 -16.41
C GLN A 132 8.92 -2.84 -16.12
N PHE A 133 9.49 -3.66 -15.25
CA PHE A 133 8.91 -4.93 -14.88
C PHE A 133 7.61 -4.77 -14.08
N VAL A 134 7.54 -3.87 -13.09
CA VAL A 134 6.27 -3.62 -12.36
C VAL A 134 5.21 -3.00 -13.28
N ASP A 135 5.60 -2.14 -14.21
CA ASP A 135 4.70 -1.57 -15.23
C ASP A 135 4.08 -2.68 -16.09
N LEU A 136 4.91 -3.54 -16.66
CA LEU A 136 4.46 -4.63 -17.52
C LEU A 136 3.60 -5.63 -16.74
N LEU A 137 4.03 -6.03 -15.54
CA LEU A 137 3.28 -6.97 -14.70
C LEU A 137 1.91 -6.40 -14.31
N ALA A 138 1.81 -5.09 -14.05
CA ALA A 138 0.56 -4.46 -13.68
C ALA A 138 -0.40 -4.25 -14.88
N THR A 139 0.14 -3.97 -16.07
CA THR A 139 -0.66 -3.54 -17.23
C THR A 139 -0.92 -4.64 -18.25
N ASP A 140 0.05 -5.53 -18.49
CA ASP A 140 -0.05 -6.67 -19.39
C ASP A 140 0.90 -7.82 -18.98
N HIS A 141 0.55 -8.51 -17.88
CA HIS A 141 1.33 -9.64 -17.39
C HIS A 141 1.50 -10.80 -18.39
N HIS A 142 0.68 -10.87 -19.46
CA HIS A 142 0.85 -11.88 -20.51
C HIS A 142 2.02 -11.58 -21.44
N ALA A 143 2.47 -10.32 -21.49
CA ALA A 143 3.65 -9.90 -22.22
C ALA A 143 4.96 -10.08 -21.44
N VAL A 144 4.90 -10.48 -20.15
CA VAL A 144 6.09 -10.88 -19.39
C VAL A 144 6.57 -12.23 -19.92
N ASP A 145 7.67 -12.21 -20.65
CA ASP A 145 8.18 -13.35 -21.43
C ASP A 145 9.64 -13.70 -21.10
N ASP A 146 10.20 -14.67 -21.83
CA ASP A 146 11.59 -15.09 -21.66
C ASP A 146 12.59 -13.95 -21.87
N ASP A 147 12.29 -12.97 -22.73
CA ASP A 147 13.17 -11.83 -22.96
C ASP A 147 13.19 -10.89 -21.77
N THR A 148 12.03 -10.65 -21.16
CA THR A 148 11.91 -9.90 -19.91
C THR A 148 12.80 -10.49 -18.82
N PHE A 149 12.76 -11.81 -18.61
CA PHE A 149 13.61 -12.48 -17.63
C PHE A 149 15.10 -12.48 -18.02
N ARG A 150 15.43 -12.59 -19.32
CA ARG A 150 16.82 -12.44 -19.79
C ARG A 150 17.38 -11.04 -19.50
N GLN A 151 16.57 -10.00 -19.67
CA GLN A 151 16.98 -8.63 -19.34
C GLN A 151 17.14 -8.43 -17.83
N LEU A 152 16.23 -8.94 -17.01
CA LEU A 152 16.39 -8.88 -15.55
C LEU A 152 17.67 -9.61 -15.10
N ALA A 153 17.96 -10.78 -15.67
CA ALA A 153 19.14 -11.58 -15.32
C ALA A 153 20.49 -10.90 -15.64
N THR A 154 20.51 -9.76 -16.35
CA THR A 154 21.75 -8.99 -16.54
C THR A 154 22.12 -8.14 -15.32
N GLU A 155 21.14 -7.77 -14.48
CA GLU A 155 21.33 -6.91 -13.32
C GLU A 155 20.92 -7.57 -11.99
N PHE A 156 20.13 -8.64 -12.05
CA PHE A 156 19.54 -9.31 -10.88
C PHE A 156 19.93 -10.79 -10.79
N SER A 157 20.13 -11.27 -9.56
CA SER A 157 20.25 -12.69 -9.25
C SER A 157 18.88 -13.39 -9.32
N ALA A 158 18.87 -14.73 -9.34
CA ALA A 158 17.61 -15.49 -9.31
C ALA A 158 16.77 -15.22 -8.04
N GLU A 159 17.43 -15.05 -6.89
CA GLU A 159 16.78 -14.69 -5.61
C GLU A 159 16.12 -13.31 -5.72
N GLU A 160 16.85 -12.33 -6.23
CA GLU A 160 16.38 -10.95 -6.40
C GLU A 160 15.22 -10.86 -7.40
N ILE A 161 15.23 -11.64 -8.49
CA ILE A 161 14.13 -11.69 -9.46
C ILE A 161 12.85 -12.23 -8.81
N VAL A 162 12.97 -13.27 -7.98
CA VAL A 162 11.84 -13.85 -7.25
C VAL A 162 11.27 -12.83 -6.26
N GLU A 163 12.14 -12.17 -5.49
CA GLU A 163 11.70 -11.11 -4.57
C GLU A 163 11.04 -9.94 -5.29
N LEU A 164 11.61 -9.48 -6.42
CA LEU A 164 11.05 -8.40 -7.24
C LEU A 164 9.65 -8.77 -7.72
N GLY A 165 9.49 -9.97 -8.29
CA GLY A 165 8.20 -10.52 -8.69
C GLY A 165 7.18 -10.52 -7.55
N TRP A 166 7.60 -10.96 -6.37
CA TRP A 166 6.73 -11.10 -5.22
C TRP A 166 6.28 -9.75 -4.64
N ILE A 167 7.20 -8.78 -4.52
CA ILE A 167 6.91 -7.40 -4.11
C ILE A 167 5.95 -6.76 -5.11
N CYS A 168 6.21 -6.86 -6.41
CA CYS A 168 5.33 -6.32 -7.44
C CYS A 168 3.91 -6.91 -7.35
N ALA A 169 3.80 -8.24 -7.31
CA ALA A 169 2.50 -8.92 -7.25
C ALA A 169 1.71 -8.53 -5.98
N SER A 170 2.39 -8.48 -4.84
CA SER A 170 1.80 -8.08 -3.55
C SER A 170 1.31 -6.64 -3.59
N ALA A 171 2.17 -5.72 -4.03
CA ALA A 171 1.86 -4.29 -4.12
C ALA A 171 0.71 -4.01 -5.09
N ILE A 172 0.71 -4.61 -6.29
CA ILE A 172 -0.34 -4.43 -7.30
C ILE A 172 -1.71 -4.85 -6.72
N GLY A 173 -1.77 -6.01 -6.08
CA GLY A 173 -3.00 -6.53 -5.48
C GLY A 173 -3.50 -5.63 -4.35
N VAL A 174 -2.62 -5.28 -3.41
CA VAL A 174 -3.00 -4.44 -2.26
C VAL A 174 -3.40 -3.04 -2.69
N HIS A 175 -2.63 -2.36 -3.54
CA HIS A 175 -2.94 -1.00 -3.96
C HIS A 175 -4.30 -0.90 -4.67
N ARG A 176 -4.62 -1.87 -5.54
CA ARG A 176 -5.94 -1.94 -6.20
C ARG A 176 -7.07 -2.16 -5.20
N PHE A 177 -6.86 -3.01 -4.21
CA PHE A 177 -7.86 -3.23 -3.17
C PHE A 177 -8.04 -1.98 -2.29
N MET A 178 -6.96 -1.32 -1.89
CA MET A 178 -7.01 -0.08 -1.10
C MET A 178 -7.71 1.05 -1.86
N HIS A 179 -7.44 1.20 -3.16
CA HIS A 179 -8.18 2.11 -4.03
C HIS A 179 -9.68 1.74 -4.07
N ALA A 180 -10.00 0.44 -4.21
CA ALA A 180 -11.38 -0.04 -4.18
C ALA A 180 -12.07 0.13 -2.83
N LEU A 181 -11.34 0.35 -1.73
CA LEU A 181 -11.93 0.71 -0.44
C LEU A 181 -12.22 2.21 -0.31
N ASP A 182 -11.63 3.05 -1.17
CA ASP A 182 -11.77 4.50 -1.12
C ASP A 182 -11.49 5.07 0.27
N VAL A 183 -10.37 4.65 0.87
CA VAL A 183 -10.03 4.88 2.29
C VAL A 183 -9.96 6.36 2.68
N LEU A 184 -9.80 7.26 1.71
CA LEU A 184 -9.72 8.71 1.91
C LEU A 184 -10.90 9.47 1.27
N GLY A 185 -11.89 8.78 0.69
CA GLY A 185 -13.02 9.41 0.01
C GLY A 185 -13.94 10.16 0.97
N ASP A 186 -14.79 11.06 0.48
CA ASP A 186 -15.63 11.96 1.29
C ASP A 186 -17.09 11.48 1.50
N GLY A 187 -17.38 10.25 1.04
CA GLY A 187 -18.71 9.63 1.12
C GLY A 187 -19.02 8.92 2.45
N GLU A 188 -20.27 8.51 2.62
CA GLU A 188 -20.67 7.64 3.74
C GLU A 188 -20.21 6.19 3.53
N ALA A 189 -19.89 5.49 4.62
CA ALA A 189 -19.60 4.06 4.58
C ALA A 189 -20.81 3.27 4.07
N ILE A 190 -20.56 2.41 3.09
CA ILE A 190 -21.57 1.54 2.47
C ILE A 190 -21.79 0.29 3.32
N VAL A 191 -20.68 -0.30 3.80
CA VAL A 191 -20.69 -1.45 4.72
C VAL A 191 -20.38 -0.93 6.12
N ARG A 192 -21.39 -0.96 6.99
CA ARG A 192 -21.27 -0.53 8.40
C ARG A 192 -20.99 -1.72 9.31
N THR A 193 -20.44 -1.42 10.47
CA THR A 193 -19.95 -2.39 11.46
C THR A 193 -21.07 -3.11 12.24
N SER A 194 -22.36 -2.86 11.94
CA SER A 194 -23.48 -3.33 12.77
C SER A 194 -23.81 -4.84 12.63
N GLU A 195 -23.58 -5.55 13.75
CA GLU A 195 -24.16 -6.82 14.25
C GLU A 195 -24.06 -8.13 13.46
N HIS A 196 -23.61 -8.15 12.20
CA HIS A 196 -23.57 -9.41 11.42
C HIS A 196 -22.31 -10.28 11.59
N GLY A 197 -21.34 -9.93 12.45
CA GLY A 197 -20.00 -10.55 12.43
C GLY A 197 -19.49 -11.23 13.69
N MET A 198 -20.00 -10.92 14.89
CA MET A 198 -19.56 -11.58 16.13
C MET A 198 -20.37 -12.86 16.41
N LYS A 199 -20.62 -13.69 15.39
CA LYS A 199 -21.03 -15.07 15.66
C LYS A 199 -19.81 -15.84 16.13
N ARG A 200 -19.66 -15.86 17.47
CA ARG A 200 -18.84 -16.81 18.20
C ARG A 200 -19.07 -18.22 17.66
N GLY A 201 -17.99 -18.90 17.28
CA GLY A 201 -17.96 -20.36 17.24
C GLY A 201 -17.27 -20.97 16.02
N HIS A 202 -16.05 -21.46 16.23
CA HIS A 202 -15.82 -22.89 16.02
C HIS A 202 -14.89 -23.41 17.12
N ASP A 203 -15.48 -24.33 17.90
CA ASP A 203 -14.98 -25.31 18.87
C ASP A 203 -13.51 -25.28 19.29
#